data_AF-A0A2X3I478-F1
#
_entry.id   AF-A0A2X3I478-F1
#
_cell.length_a   1.000
_cell.length_b   1.000
_cell.length_c   1.000
_cell.angle_alpha   90.00
_cell.angle_beta   90.00
_cell.angle_gamma   90.00
#
_symmetry.space_group_name_H-M   'P 1'
#
loop_
_entity.id
_entity.type
_entity.pdbx_description
1 polymer ?
#
loop_
_entity_poly.entity_id
_entity_poly.type
_entity_poly.pdbx_seq_one_letter_code
_entity_poly.pdbx_strand_id
1 'polypeptide(L)' 'MLQVYLVRHGETQWNAERRIQGQSDSPLTAHGERQAWQVGEAR' A
#
# COMPACT_ATOMS: atom_id res chain seq x y z
N MET A 1 10.96 -10.49 -24.02
CA MET A 1 11.22 -10.95 -22.64
C MET A 1 10.10 -10.42 -21.77
N LEU A 2 9.57 -11.23 -20.84
CA LEU A 2 8.51 -10.81 -19.92
C LEU A 2 9.12 -10.03 -18.76
N GLN A 3 8.54 -8.87 -18.42
CA GLN A 3 8.87 -8.09 -17.22
C GLN A 3 7.66 -8.08 -16.30
N VAL A 4 7.87 -8.35 -15.02
CA VAL A 4 6.83 -8.41 -13.99
C VAL A 4 7.24 -7.51 -12.83
N TYR A 5 6.31 -6.68 -12.37
CA TYR A 5 6.49 -5.77 -11.26
C TYR A 5 5.52 -6.18 -10.14
N LEU A 6 6.03 -6.34 -8.93
CA LEU A 6 5.23 -6.64 -7.74
C LEU A 6 5.37 -5.48 -6.77
N VAL A 7 4.24 -4.95 -6.33
CA VAL A 7 4.20 -3.84 -5.38
C VAL A 7 3.20 -4.15 -4.28
N ARG A 8 3.55 -3.82 -3.04
CA ARG A 8 2.64 -3.91 -1.89
C ARG A 8 1.77 -2.65 -1.83
N HIS A 9 0.52 -2.79 -1.36
CA HIS A 9 -0.34 -1.66 -1.07
C HIS A 9 0.31 -0.67 -0.08
N GLY A 10 -0.15 0.58 -0.09
CA GLY A 10 0.31 1.61 0.86
C GLY A 10 -0.11 1.34 2.30
N GLU A 11 0.45 2.10 3.24
CA GLU A 11 0.13 2.02 4.67
C GLU A 11 -1.39 2.17 4.92
N THR A 12 -1.98 1.22 5.65
CA THR A 12 -3.35 1.28 6.17
C THR A 12 -3.38 1.74 7.63
N GLN A 13 -4.54 2.19 8.13
CA GLN A 13 -4.70 2.54 9.55
C GLN A 13 -4.25 1.40 10.48
N TRP A 14 -4.59 0.16 10.15
CA TRP A 14 -4.20 -1.00 10.96
C TRP A 14 -2.69 -1.32 10.87
N ASN A 15 -2.01 -0.94 9.78
CA ASN A 15 -0.54 -1.03 9.75
C ASN A 15 0.08 -0.05 10.76
N ALA A 16 -0.42 1.20 10.81
CA ALA A 16 0.04 2.22 11.76
C ALA A 16 -0.21 1.80 13.22
N GLU A 17 -1.34 1.14 13.48
CA GLU A 17 -1.69 0.57 14.80
C GLU A 17 -0.99 -0.77 15.11
N ARG A 18 -0.21 -1.33 14.16
CA ARG A 18 0.42 -2.66 14.27
C ARG A 18 -0.58 -3.79 14.52
N ARG A 19 -1.76 -3.70 13.91
CA ARG A 19 -2.85 -4.68 13.98
C ARG A 19 -2.87 -5.58 12.76
N ILE A 20 -3.18 -6.87 12.97
CA ILE A 20 -3.35 -7.84 11.88
C ILE A 20 -4.65 -7.52 11.12
N GLN A 21 -4.54 -7.31 9.81
CA GLN A 21 -5.67 -7.01 8.92
C GLN A 21 -6.39 -8.27 8.41
N GLY A 22 -5.67 -9.32 8.06
CA GLY A 22 -6.26 -10.53 7.48
C GLY A 22 -7.06 -10.20 6.20
N GLN A 23 -8.32 -10.61 6.15
CA GLN A 23 -9.24 -10.33 5.04
C GLN A 23 -10.11 -9.07 5.27
N SER A 24 -9.83 -8.29 6.33
CA SER A 24 -10.58 -7.06 6.62
C SER A 24 -10.14 -5.90 5.72
N ASP A 25 -11.03 -4.93 5.54
CA ASP A 25 -10.77 -3.74 4.74
C ASP A 25 -10.45 -2.53 5.63
N SER A 26 -9.16 -2.25 5.81
CA SER A 26 -8.68 -1.06 6.55
C SER A 26 -8.29 0.02 5.55
N PRO A 27 -8.80 1.26 5.68
CA PRO A 27 -8.50 2.32 4.74
C PRO A 27 -7.01 2.72 4.78
N LEU A 28 -6.51 3.24 3.67
CA LEU A 28 -5.18 3.86 3.61
C LEU A 28 -5.09 5.06 4.57
N THR A 29 -3.89 5.28 5.11
CA THR A 29 -3.58 6.56 5.75
C THR A 29 -3.28 7.61 4.68
N ALA A 30 -3.28 8.90 5.04
CA ALA A 30 -2.78 9.95 4.15
C ALA A 30 -1.32 9.69 3.70
N HIS A 31 -0.53 8.96 4.51
CA HIS A 31 0.79 8.51 4.08
C HIS A 31 0.70 7.39 3.04
N GLY A 32 -0.15 6.39 3.26
CA GLY A 32 -0.41 5.31 2.31
C GLY A 32 -0.89 5.80 0.95
N GLU A 33 -1.75 6.82 0.91
CA GLU A 33 -2.16 7.46 -0.35
C GLU A 33 -0.98 8.08 -1.09
N ARG A 34 -0.10 8.81 -0.40
CA ARG A 34 1.11 9.38 -1.01
C ARG A 34 2.05 8.29 -1.53
N GLN A 35 2.18 7.17 -0.82
CA GLN A 35 2.99 6.02 -1.29
C GLN A 35 2.42 5.44 -2.59
N ALA A 36 1.09 5.29 -2.69
CA ALA A 36 0.44 4.80 -3.90
C ALA A 36 0.70 5.73 -5.11
N TRP A 37 0.62 7.05 -4.91
CA TRP A 37 0.98 8.02 -5.95
C TRP A 37 2.46 7.92 -6.37
N GLN A 38 3.38 7.83 -5.41
CA GLN A 38 4.81 7.72 -5.71
C GLN A 38 5.16 6.48 -6.53
N VAL A 39 4.51 5.35 -6.24
CA VAL A 39 4.66 4.13 -7.03
C VAL A 39 4.11 4.31 -8.44
N GLY A 40 2.96 4.97 -8.60
CA GLY A 40 2.38 5.22 -9.92
C GLY A 40 3.25 6.09 -10.82
N GLU A 41 4.06 6.97 -10.23
CA GLU A 41 5.03 7.82 -10.94
C GLU A 41 6.37 7.12 -11.23
N ALA A 42 6.61 5.93 -10.65
CA ALA A 42 7.84 5.18 -10.89
C ALA A 42 7.82 4.57 -12.30
N ARG A 43 8.77 4.98 -13.14
CA ARG A 43 8.93 4.52 -14.53
C ARG A 43 9.81 3.27 -14.63
#